data_AF-A0A3D1AU84-F1
#
_entry.id   AF-A0A3D1AU84-F1
#
_cell.length_a   1.000
_cell.length_b   1.000
_cell.length_c   1.000
_cell.angle_alpha   90.00
_cell.angle_beta   90.00
_cell.angle_gamma   90.00
#
_symmetry.space_group_name_H-M   'P 1'
#
loop_
_entity.id
_entity.type
_entity.pdbx_description
1 polymer ?
#
loop_
_entity_poly.entity_id
_entity_poly.type
_entity_poly.pdbx_seq_one_letter_code
_entity_poly.pdbx_strand_id
1 'polypeptide(L)'
;IVNNPARGIGRTTMEQIEQYALENNLTLWNAIGAVLQSGQLATRAHAAMAAFKNVIEDLADAVARLPLNEALKFIEERTGYRAMLEKENTTESQSRLENLEELANATAEAVERGETITEFLDHTALVADSDSLEEG
;
A
#
# COMPACT_ATOMS: atom_id res chain seq x y z
N ILE A 1 3.32 1.97 5.25
CA ILE A 1 3.18 1.00 4.14
C ILE A 1 4.47 0.24 3.80
N VAL A 2 5.63 0.90 3.71
CA VAL A 2 6.86 0.31 3.14
C VAL A 2 7.28 -1.01 3.79
N ASN A 3 7.17 -1.10 5.11
CA ASN A 3 7.51 -2.30 5.89
C ASN A 3 6.29 -2.89 6.63
N ASN A 4 5.08 -2.65 6.12
CA ASN A 4 3.86 -3.30 6.60
C ASN A 4 3.09 -3.92 5.42
N PRO A 5 3.02 -5.26 5.27
CA PRO A 5 3.70 -6.30 6.07
C PRO A 5 5.23 -6.17 6.08
N ALA A 6 5.90 -6.86 7.01
CA ALA A 6 7.36 -6.79 7.15
C ALA A 6 8.07 -7.25 5.86
N ARG A 7 8.86 -6.35 5.27
CA ARG A 7 9.63 -6.55 4.02
C ARG A 7 11.14 -6.55 4.22
N GLY A 8 11.61 -6.40 5.45
CA GLY A 8 13.05 -6.32 5.75
C GLY A 8 13.68 -4.99 5.34
N ILE A 9 12.86 -3.94 5.15
CA ILE A 9 13.32 -2.59 4.87
C ILE A 9 13.53 -1.90 6.21
N GLY A 10 14.79 -1.72 6.60
CA GLY A 10 15.17 -1.10 7.86
C GLY A 10 15.11 0.44 7.81
N ARG A 11 15.05 1.07 8.99
CA ARG A 11 15.07 2.53 9.14
C ARG A 11 16.26 3.16 8.42
N THR A 12 17.46 2.60 8.58
CA THR A 12 18.69 3.12 7.97
C THR A 12 18.67 3.08 6.44
N THR A 13 18.02 2.07 5.85
CA THR A 13 17.82 2.00 4.39
C THR A 13 16.90 3.13 3.92
N MET A 14 15.83 3.42 4.65
CA MET A 14 14.93 4.52 4.32
C MET A 14 15.63 5.88 4.45
N GLU A 15 16.36 6.11 5.54
CA GLU A 15 17.13 7.34 5.76
C GLU A 15 18.14 7.58 4.63
N GLN A 16 18.83 6.53 4.17
CA GLN A 16 19.77 6.63 3.05
C GLN A 16 19.07 7.05 1.75
N ILE A 17 17.87 6.52 1.46
CA ILE A 17 17.10 6.87 0.26
C ILE A 17 16.53 8.28 0.36
N GLU A 18 16.03 8.68 1.53
CA GLU A 18 15.54 10.04 1.80
C GLU A 18 16.66 11.07 1.63
N GLN A 19 17.85 10.79 2.17
CA GLN A 19 19.02 11.64 1.99
C GLN A 19 19.42 11.75 0.51
N TYR A 20 19.44 10.63 -0.21
CA TYR A 20 19.71 10.63 -1.65
C TYR A 20 18.68 11.46 -2.42
N ALA A 21 17.40 11.36 -2.05
CA ALA A 21 16.32 12.13 -2.66
C ALA A 21 16.54 13.64 -2.49
N LEU A 22 16.89 14.07 -1.28
CA LEU A 22 17.17 15.47 -0.95
C LEU A 22 18.39 15.99 -1.71
N GLU A 23 19.50 15.25 -1.71
CA GLU A 23 20.76 15.65 -2.36
C GLU A 23 20.62 15.80 -3.89
N ASN A 24 19.75 15.00 -4.50
CA ASN A 24 19.56 14.96 -5.95
C ASN A 24 18.28 15.67 -6.42
N ASN A 25 17.55 16.31 -5.49
CA ASN A 25 16.25 16.96 -5.75
C ASN A 25 15.26 16.02 -6.47
N LEU A 26 15.17 14.77 -6.00
CA LEU A 26 14.29 13.74 -6.53
C LEU A 26 13.10 13.53 -5.60
N THR A 27 11.98 13.08 -6.16
CA THR A 27 10.92 12.48 -5.34
C THR A 27 11.43 11.19 -4.71
N LEU A 28 10.83 10.79 -3.58
CA LEU A 28 11.22 9.55 -2.91
C LEU A 28 11.11 8.34 -3.84
N TRP A 29 10.08 8.30 -4.69
CA TRP A 29 9.90 7.25 -5.69
C TRP A 29 11.05 7.19 -6.72
N ASN A 30 11.44 8.34 -7.27
CA ASN A 30 12.55 8.42 -8.22
C ASN A 30 13.89 8.08 -7.55
N ALA A 31 14.07 8.48 -6.29
CA ALA A 31 15.25 8.15 -5.51
C ALA A 31 15.39 6.64 -5.26
N ILE A 32 14.29 5.93 -4.97
CA ILE A 32 14.30 4.45 -4.88
C ILE A 32 14.86 3.84 -6.17
N GLY A 33 14.35 4.26 -7.33
CA GLY A 33 14.83 3.77 -8.63
C GLY A 33 16.33 4.06 -8.85
N ALA A 34 16.78 5.27 -8.55
CA ALA A 34 18.16 5.68 -8.71
C ALA A 34 19.12 4.92 -7.78
N VAL A 35 18.76 4.78 -6.50
CA VAL A 35 19.56 4.06 -5.49
C VAL A 35 19.66 2.56 -5.80
N LEU A 36 18.60 1.96 -6.35
CA LEU A 36 18.64 0.56 -6.80
C LEU A 36 19.61 0.36 -7.98
N GLN A 37 19.76 1.36 -8.85
CA GLN A 37 20.70 1.31 -9.97
C GLN A 37 22.14 1.64 -9.55
N SER A 38 22.32 2.51 -8.56
CA SER A 38 23.66 2.93 -8.10
C SER A 38 24.43 1.84 -7.36
N GLY A 39 23.74 0.81 -6.85
CA GLY A 39 24.36 -0.29 -6.10
C GLY A 39 24.83 0.12 -4.70
N GLN A 40 24.38 1.27 -4.17
CA GLN A 40 24.81 1.81 -2.88
C GLN A 40 24.17 1.11 -1.66
N LEU A 41 23.16 0.26 -1.87
CA LEU A 41 22.51 -0.49 -0.81
C LEU A 41 23.21 -1.82 -0.57
N ALA A 42 23.28 -2.24 0.69
CA ALA A 42 23.65 -3.61 1.04
C ALA A 42 22.71 -4.61 0.34
N THR A 43 23.22 -5.78 -0.07
CA THR A 43 22.50 -6.75 -0.90
C THR A 43 21.08 -7.09 -0.40
N ARG A 44 20.91 -7.25 0.92
CA ARG A 44 19.59 -7.53 1.51
C ARG A 44 18.62 -6.35 1.39
N ALA A 45 19.12 -5.15 1.68
CA ALA A 45 18.34 -3.92 1.57
C ALA A 45 17.97 -3.61 0.12
N HIS A 46 18.90 -3.85 -0.81
CA HIS A 46 18.65 -3.76 -2.25
C HIS A 46 17.53 -4.70 -2.68
N ALA A 47 17.63 -6.00 -2.37
CA ALA A 47 16.62 -6.98 -2.73
C ALA A 47 15.24 -6.67 -2.14
N ALA A 48 15.18 -6.26 -0.86
CA ALA A 48 13.95 -5.88 -0.19
C ALA A 48 13.29 -4.65 -0.83
N MET A 49 14.09 -3.61 -1.14
CA MET A 49 13.60 -2.39 -1.76
C MET A 49 13.17 -2.61 -3.22
N ALA A 50 13.90 -3.44 -3.97
CA ALA A 50 13.51 -3.83 -5.32
C ALA A 50 12.18 -4.59 -5.33
N ALA A 51 12.00 -5.53 -4.39
CA ALA A 51 10.74 -6.26 -4.24
C ALA A 51 9.58 -5.31 -3.87
N PHE A 52 9.80 -4.34 -2.98
CA PHE A 52 8.80 -3.34 -2.64
C PHE A 52 8.43 -2.46 -3.84
N LYS A 53 9.43 -1.97 -4.59
CA LYS A 53 9.20 -1.18 -5.81
C LYS A 53 8.32 -1.95 -6.81
N ASN A 54 8.66 -3.21 -7.07
CA ASN A 54 7.89 -4.07 -7.97
C ASN A 54 6.45 -4.27 -7.49
N VAL A 55 6.24 -4.47 -6.18
CA VAL A 55 4.87 -4.56 -5.62
C VAL A 55 4.09 -3.29 -5.95
N ILE A 56 4.63 -2.10 -5.67
CA ILE A 56 3.92 -0.85 -5.93
C ILE A 56 3.59 -0.65 -7.42
N GLU A 57 4.51 -1.03 -8.32
CA GLU A 57 4.27 -1.00 -9.77
C GLU A 57 3.15 -1.96 -10.19
N ASP A 58 3.15 -3.19 -9.67
CA ASP A 58 2.09 -4.17 -9.91
C ASP A 58 0.73 -3.66 -9.41
N LEU A 59 0.69 -3.00 -8.24
CA LEU A 59 -0.55 -2.45 -7.70
C LEU A 59 -1.08 -1.30 -8.56
N ALA A 60 -0.21 -0.42 -9.03
CA ALA A 60 -0.58 0.68 -9.92
C ALA A 60 -1.16 0.17 -11.24
N ASP A 61 -0.54 -0.87 -11.82
CA ASP A 61 -1.03 -1.54 -13.02
C ASP A 61 -2.37 -2.24 -12.80
N ALA A 62 -2.56 -2.89 -11.65
CA ALA A 62 -3.81 -3.56 -11.30
C ALA A 62 -4.97 -2.55 -11.20
N VAL A 63 -4.76 -1.44 -10.48
CA VAL A 63 -5.76 -0.36 -10.36
C VAL A 63 -6.11 0.25 -11.71
N ALA A 64 -5.15 0.35 -12.63
CA ALA A 64 -5.39 0.91 -13.95
C ALA A 64 -6.17 -0.01 -14.91
N ARG A 65 -6.25 -1.32 -14.62
CA ARG A 65 -6.74 -2.33 -15.59
C ARG A 65 -7.89 -3.19 -15.06
N LEU A 66 -8.00 -3.34 -13.76
CA LEU A 66 -9.00 -4.20 -13.13
C LEU A 66 -10.16 -3.38 -12.57
N PRO A 67 -11.37 -3.95 -12.49
CA PRO A 67 -12.44 -3.43 -11.65
C PRO A 67 -11.96 -3.23 -10.20
N LEU A 68 -12.49 -2.25 -9.45
CA LEU A 68 -12.00 -1.90 -8.12
C LEU A 68 -11.96 -3.08 -7.14
N ASN A 69 -13.00 -3.90 -7.13
CA ASN A 69 -13.09 -5.08 -6.26
C ASN A 69 -12.01 -6.13 -6.59
N GLU A 70 -11.70 -6.33 -7.88
CA GLU A 70 -10.61 -7.21 -8.32
C GLU A 70 -9.24 -6.60 -7.99
N ALA A 71 -9.08 -5.28 -8.19
CA ALA A 71 -7.86 -4.56 -7.82
C ALA A 71 -7.58 -4.64 -6.32
N LEU A 72 -8.60 -4.47 -5.46
CA LEU A 72 -8.47 -4.62 -4.01
C LEU A 72 -8.00 -6.03 -3.63
N LYS A 73 -8.64 -7.06 -4.19
CA LYS A 73 -8.26 -8.45 -3.94
C LYS A 73 -6.80 -8.71 -4.36
N PHE A 74 -6.40 -8.21 -5.52
CA PHE A 74 -5.02 -8.27 -5.98
C PHE A 74 -4.06 -7.54 -5.01
N ILE A 75 -4.43 -6.36 -4.50
CA ILE A 75 -3.64 -5.61 -3.52
C ILE A 75 -3.43 -6.43 -2.24
N GLU A 76 -4.49 -7.01 -1.68
CA GLU A 76 -4.43 -7.81 -0.47
C GLU A 76 -3.49 -9.02 -0.62
N GLU A 77 -3.63 -9.75 -1.74
CA GLU A 77 -2.83 -10.93 -2.07
C GLU A 77 -1.37 -10.54 -2.35
N ARG A 78 -1.13 -9.53 -3.21
CA ARG A 78 0.21 -9.14 -3.66
C ARG A 78 1.04 -8.52 -2.54
N THR A 79 0.40 -7.79 -1.63
CA THR A 79 1.07 -7.21 -0.46
C THR A 79 1.26 -8.21 0.69
N GLY A 80 0.46 -9.28 0.72
CA GLY A 80 0.40 -10.24 1.83
C GLY A 80 -0.30 -9.70 3.08
N TYR A 81 -1.08 -8.62 2.95
CA TYR A 81 -1.63 -7.91 4.10
C TYR A 81 -2.67 -8.74 4.86
N ARG A 82 -3.63 -9.35 4.14
CA ARG A 82 -4.62 -10.26 4.75
C ARG A 82 -3.95 -11.42 5.50
N ALA A 83 -3.02 -12.10 4.84
CA ALA A 83 -2.29 -13.22 5.43
C ALA A 83 -1.47 -12.83 6.68
N MET A 84 -0.96 -11.59 6.73
CA MET A 84 -0.30 -11.07 7.93
C MET A 84 -1.28 -10.92 9.10
N LEU A 85 -2.45 -10.33 8.86
CA LEU A 85 -3.48 -10.15 9.89
C LEU A 85 -4.02 -11.50 10.40
N GLU A 86 -4.31 -12.42 9.48
CA GLU A 86 -4.75 -13.79 9.82
C GLU A 86 -3.73 -14.52 10.71
N LYS A 87 -2.43 -14.31 10.46
CA LYS A 87 -1.35 -14.89 11.25
C LYS A 87 -1.19 -14.22 12.62
N GLU A 88 -1.45 -12.91 12.71
CA GLU A 88 -1.33 -12.16 13.96
C GLU A 88 -2.38 -12.61 14.99
N ASN A 89 -3.62 -12.85 14.53
CA ASN A 89 -4.71 -13.45 15.30
C ASN A 89 -4.96 -12.81 16.68
N THR A 90 -4.83 -11.49 16.74
CA THR A 90 -5.24 -10.63 17.86
C THR A 90 -6.66 -10.09 17.63
N THR A 91 -7.33 -9.63 18.68
CA THR A 91 -8.63 -8.95 18.57
C THR A 91 -8.57 -7.75 17.61
N GLU A 92 -7.47 -6.99 17.65
CA GLU A 92 -7.25 -5.88 16.71
C GLU A 92 -7.12 -6.38 15.27
N SER A 93 -6.35 -7.45 15.02
CA SER A 93 -6.22 -8.01 13.66
C SER A 93 -7.53 -8.57 13.12
N GLN A 94 -8.40 -9.12 13.98
CA GLN A 94 -9.72 -9.60 13.62
C GLN A 94 -10.64 -8.43 13.21
N SER A 95 -10.67 -7.36 14.01
CA SER A 95 -11.39 -6.13 13.63
C SER A 95 -10.86 -5.54 12.31
N ARG A 96 -9.54 -5.55 12.09
CA ARG A 96 -8.97 -5.11 10.79
C ARG A 96 -9.38 -6.01 9.63
N LEU A 97 -9.57 -7.31 9.85
CA LEU A 97 -10.05 -8.24 8.81
C LEU A 97 -11.52 -7.99 8.47
N GLU A 98 -12.36 -7.72 9.48
CA GLU A 98 -13.75 -7.31 9.29
C GLU A 98 -13.83 -6.02 8.45
N ASN A 99 -13.02 -5.01 8.77
CA ASN A 99 -12.95 -3.78 7.98
C ASN A 99 -12.51 -4.03 6.51
N LEU A 100 -11.64 -5.02 6.27
CA LEU A 100 -11.27 -5.39 4.89
C LEU A 100 -12.42 -6.07 4.15
N GLU A 101 -13.25 -6.85 4.83
CA GLU A 101 -14.46 -7.45 4.24
C GLU A 101 -15.50 -6.38 3.89
N GLU A 102 -15.71 -5.39 4.76
CA GLU A 102 -16.55 -4.24 4.48
C GLU A 102 -16.04 -3.44 3.27
N LEU A 103 -14.73 -3.20 3.20
CA LEU A 103 -14.11 -2.53 2.06
C LEU A 103 -14.29 -3.33 0.75
N ALA A 104 -14.22 -4.66 0.81
CA ALA A 104 -14.47 -5.52 -0.35
C ALA A 104 -15.91 -5.42 -0.85
N ASN A 105 -16.89 -5.34 0.07
CA ASN A 105 -18.28 -5.11 -0.31
C ASN A 105 -18.48 -3.71 -0.91
N ALA A 106 -17.92 -2.67 -0.28
CA ALA A 106 -18.04 -1.29 -0.76
C ALA A 106 -17.44 -1.10 -2.16
N THR A 107 -16.30 -1.74 -2.44
CA THR A 107 -15.68 -1.70 -3.78
C THR A 107 -16.50 -2.48 -4.81
N ALA A 108 -17.19 -3.55 -4.44
CA ALA A 108 -18.10 -4.26 -5.34
C ALA A 108 -19.31 -3.39 -5.72
N GLU A 109 -19.92 -2.71 -4.75
CA GLU A 109 -21.02 -1.78 -5.02
C GLU A 109 -20.58 -0.58 -5.87
N ALA A 110 -19.37 -0.06 -5.64
CA ALA A 110 -18.80 1.01 -6.45
C ALA A 110 -18.69 0.60 -7.93
N VAL A 111 -18.27 -0.63 -8.19
CA VAL A 111 -18.22 -1.21 -9.54
C VAL A 111 -19.62 -1.31 -10.15
N GLU A 112 -20.63 -1.74 -9.38
CA GLU A 112 -22.03 -1.78 -9.85
C GLU A 112 -22.57 -0.38 -10.21
N ARG A 113 -22.15 0.65 -9.48
CA ARG A 113 -22.47 2.06 -9.76
C ARG A 113 -21.65 2.66 -10.91
N GLY A 114 -20.63 1.95 -11.40
CA GLY A 114 -19.73 2.42 -12.44
C GLY A 114 -18.75 3.51 -11.96
N GLU A 115 -18.47 3.56 -10.65
CA GLU A 115 -17.56 4.53 -10.04
C GLU A 115 -16.10 4.27 -10.46
N THR A 116 -15.37 5.35 -10.68
CA THR A 116 -13.91 5.33 -10.79
C THR A 116 -13.26 5.22 -9.41
N ILE A 117 -11.97 4.87 -9.38
CA ILE A 117 -11.22 4.85 -8.11
C ILE A 117 -11.18 6.21 -7.43
N THR A 118 -11.12 7.30 -8.19
CA THR A 118 -11.12 8.65 -7.62
C THR A 118 -12.46 8.96 -6.95
N GLU A 119 -13.58 8.68 -7.61
CA GLU A 119 -14.91 8.89 -7.03
C GLU A 119 -15.14 8.03 -5.78
N PHE A 120 -14.71 6.76 -5.82
CA PHE A 120 -14.76 5.89 -4.66
C PHE A 120 -13.94 6.45 -3.49
N LEU A 121 -12.71 6.89 -3.74
CA LEU A 121 -11.84 7.46 -2.69
C LEU A 121 -12.42 8.75 -2.11
N ASP A 122 -13.03 9.61 -2.93
CA ASP A 122 -13.69 10.83 -2.46
C ASP A 122 -14.89 10.51 -1.56
N HIS A 123 -15.73 9.54 -1.92
CA HIS A 123 -16.84 9.09 -1.08
C HIS A 123 -16.36 8.50 0.25
N THR A 124 -15.36 7.61 0.21
CA THR A 124 -14.82 6.99 1.43
C THR A 124 -14.17 8.00 2.38
N ALA A 125 -13.49 9.02 1.85
CA ALA A 125 -12.91 10.08 2.67
C ALA A 125 -13.98 10.92 3.39
N LEU A 126 -15.09 11.24 2.71
CA LEU A 126 -16.21 11.99 3.29
C LEU A 126 -16.93 11.22 4.41
N VAL A 127 -17.11 9.91 4.23
CA VAL A 127 -17.71 9.04 5.25
C VAL A 127 -16.78 8.91 6.46
N ALA A 128 -15.48 8.70 6.24
CA ALA A 128 -14.50 8.60 7.32
C ALA A 128 -14.37 9.89 8.14
N ASP A 129 -14.43 11.07 7.51
CA ASP A 129 -14.46 12.35 8.22
C ASP A 129 -15.73 12.50 9.07
N SER A 130 -16.85 11.93 8.63
CA SER A 130 -18.13 11.97 9.36
C SER A 130 -18.11 11.06 10.59
N ASP A 131 -17.59 9.84 10.46
CA ASP A 131 -17.43 8.91 11.59
C ASP A 131 -16.45 9.45 12.64
N SER A 132 -15.41 10.17 12.19
CA SER A 132 -14.42 10.81 13.08
C SER A 132 -15.01 11.93 13.96
N LEU A 133 -16.15 12.51 13.57
CA LEU A 133 -16.82 13.59 14.29
C LEU A 133 -17.84 13.09 15.32
N GLU A 134 -18.30 11.84 15.21
CA GLU A 134 -19.24 11.24 16.17
C GLU A 134 -18.55 10.66 17.41
N GLU A 135 -17.22 10.48 17.38
CA GLU A 135 -16.40 10.00 18.53
C GLU A 135 -15.78 11.14 19.38
N GLY A 136 -16.24 12.39 19.22
CA GLY A 136 -15.73 13.59 19.93
C GLY A 136 -16.51 14.01 21.17
#